data_AF-A0A3Q4GHM3-F1
#
_entry.id   AF-A0A3Q4GHM3-F1
#
_cell.length_a   1.000
_cell.length_b   1.000
_cell.length_c   1.000
_cell.angle_alpha   90.00
_cell.angle_beta   90.00
_cell.angle_gamma   90.00
#
_symmetry.space_group_name_H-M   'P 1'
#
loop_
_entity.id
_entity.type
_entity.pdbx_description
1 polymer ?
#
loop_
_entity_poly.entity_id
_entity_poly.type
_entity_poly.pdbx_seq_one_letter_code
_entity_poly.pdbx_strand_id
1 'polypeptide(L)'
;MFHNSSQKKYWIFKSEDEIEHMRNKANQKFRNKALESGKPGVSESVFLQRHEEDVLFRHYERRLLEFCNAFKPTMPKSVVGTALMYFRRFYLSNSVMEYHPRIIMLTCTYLACKVDEFNVSCTQFVGNLVQETPAGQERVLEQILEYELLLIQQLNFHLVVHNPYRPMEGLLIDLKTRYPTLESPESLRKTADDFLTQAAMTDAGLLFSPSQIALTAILNSASRAGLNMESYLTQCLGLKEEKETLSKMYDSMRRMKTLLKKYEPPKLQEVNISKQRLERIHAEFASSSNKRKRGYEEDGHVAKEPRLVEEVRQANIILSLTFLFFLNNSF
;
A
#
# COMPACT_ATOMS: atom_id res chain seq x y z
N MET A 1 -2.02 -16.81 8.06
CA MET A 1 -0.60 -17.04 7.71
C MET A 1 -0.37 -16.64 6.25
N PHE A 2 0.80 -16.08 5.90
CA PHE A 2 1.05 -15.56 4.54
C PHE A 2 0.89 -16.63 3.43
N HIS A 3 1.30 -17.88 3.68
CA HIS A 3 1.29 -18.93 2.65
C HIS A 3 -0.10 -19.32 2.12
N ASN A 4 -1.16 -19.03 2.89
CA ASN A 4 -2.58 -19.23 2.52
C ASN A 4 -3.33 -17.89 2.38
N SER A 5 -2.61 -16.77 2.28
CA SER A 5 -3.21 -15.43 2.28
C SER A 5 -3.66 -15.00 0.87
N SER A 6 -4.65 -14.11 0.84
CA SER A 6 -5.05 -13.40 -0.38
C SER A 6 -3.90 -12.55 -0.94
N GLN A 7 -3.00 -12.03 -0.08
CA GLN A 7 -1.81 -11.32 -0.52
C GLN A 7 -0.92 -12.20 -1.40
N LYS A 8 -0.59 -13.41 -0.95
CA LYS A 8 0.22 -14.33 -1.76
C LYS A 8 -0.48 -14.72 -3.06
N LYS A 9 -1.80 -14.93 -3.02
CA LYS A 9 -2.57 -15.43 -4.16
C LYS A 9 -2.81 -14.37 -5.24
N TYR A 10 -3.05 -13.12 -4.85
CA TYR A 10 -3.54 -12.08 -5.77
C TYR A 10 -2.69 -10.82 -5.84
N TRP A 11 -1.79 -10.60 -4.88
CA TRP A 11 -1.02 -9.36 -4.73
C TRP A 11 0.50 -9.58 -4.71
N ILE A 12 0.95 -10.73 -5.20
CA ILE A 12 2.36 -11.00 -5.50
C ILE A 12 2.48 -11.27 -7.00
N PHE A 13 3.12 -10.35 -7.71
CA PHE A 13 3.29 -10.36 -9.16
C PHE A 13 4.64 -10.96 -9.55
N LYS A 14 4.75 -11.41 -10.80
CA LYS A 14 5.92 -12.14 -11.29
C LYS A 14 7.09 -11.21 -11.59
N SER A 15 6.81 -10.04 -12.13
CA SER A 15 7.82 -9.08 -12.60
C SER A 15 7.41 -7.62 -12.42
N GLU A 16 8.42 -6.74 -12.49
CA GLU A 16 8.22 -5.28 -12.55
C GLU A 16 7.38 -4.90 -13.79
N ASP A 17 7.59 -5.60 -14.92
CA ASP A 17 6.85 -5.35 -16.17
C ASP A 17 5.35 -5.63 -16.05
N GLU A 18 4.96 -6.67 -15.28
CA GLU A 18 3.55 -6.96 -15.02
C GLU A 18 2.88 -5.82 -14.26
N ILE A 19 3.54 -5.31 -13.21
CA ILE A 19 3.09 -4.17 -12.43
C ILE A 19 2.99 -2.91 -13.30
N GLU A 20 4.01 -2.63 -14.10
CA GLU A 20 4.03 -1.46 -14.96
C GLU A 20 2.98 -1.55 -16.08
N HIS A 21 2.73 -2.74 -16.62
CA HIS A 21 1.64 -2.96 -17.57
C HIS A 21 0.27 -2.66 -16.95
N MET A 22 0.01 -3.09 -15.72
CA MET A 22 -1.24 -2.79 -15.01
C MET A 22 -1.44 -1.28 -14.82
N ARG A 23 -0.40 -0.56 -14.39
CA ARG A 23 -0.45 0.90 -14.22
C ARG A 23 -0.70 1.63 -15.55
N ASN A 24 -0.03 1.21 -16.62
CA ASN A 24 -0.29 1.75 -17.97
C ASN A 24 -1.73 1.51 -18.42
N LYS A 25 -2.26 0.30 -18.18
CA LYS A 25 -3.65 -0.04 -18.49
C LYS A 25 -4.63 0.82 -17.69
N ALA A 26 -4.34 1.10 -16.41
CA ALA A 26 -5.18 1.97 -15.59
C ALA A 26 -5.22 3.43 -16.11
N ASN A 27 -4.06 3.97 -16.50
CA ASN A 27 -3.95 5.28 -17.12
C ASN A 27 -4.75 5.35 -18.44
N GLN A 28 -4.53 4.39 -19.34
CA GLN A 28 -5.25 4.32 -20.63
C GLN A 28 -6.76 4.17 -20.45
N LYS A 29 -7.20 3.34 -19.49
CA LYS A 29 -8.62 3.15 -19.17
C LYS A 29 -9.29 4.47 -18.81
N PHE A 30 -8.64 5.30 -17.97
CA PHE A 30 -9.19 6.63 -17.65
C PHE A 30 -9.22 7.55 -18.87
N ARG A 31 -8.12 7.62 -19.64
CA ARG A 31 -8.03 8.47 -20.83
C ARG A 31 -9.13 8.13 -21.84
N ASN A 32 -9.34 6.85 -22.14
CA ASN A 32 -10.39 6.40 -23.06
C ASN A 32 -11.79 6.77 -22.53
N LYS A 33 -12.08 6.47 -21.26
CA LYS A 33 -13.36 6.82 -20.61
C LYS A 33 -13.61 8.33 -20.64
N ALA A 34 -12.57 9.14 -20.44
CA ALA A 34 -12.69 10.60 -20.45
C ALA A 34 -12.93 11.15 -21.86
N LEU A 35 -12.28 10.60 -22.88
CA LEU A 35 -12.52 10.96 -24.29
C LEU A 35 -13.91 10.56 -24.77
N GLU A 36 -14.37 9.36 -24.40
CA GLU A 36 -15.72 8.86 -24.71
C GLU A 36 -16.83 9.70 -24.08
N SER A 37 -16.54 10.43 -23.00
CA SER A 37 -17.51 11.32 -22.35
C SER A 37 -17.92 12.53 -23.22
N GLY A 38 -17.21 12.81 -24.31
CA GLY A 38 -17.58 13.81 -25.32
C GLY A 38 -17.57 15.26 -24.83
N LYS A 39 -16.87 15.55 -23.71
CA LYS A 39 -16.77 16.92 -23.20
C LYS A 39 -16.03 17.82 -24.20
N PRO A 40 -16.61 18.95 -24.62
CA PRO A 40 -15.97 19.86 -25.57
C PRO A 40 -14.69 20.45 -24.97
N GLY A 41 -13.58 20.39 -25.71
CA GLY A 41 -12.27 20.91 -25.31
C GLY A 41 -11.33 19.88 -24.66
N VAL A 42 -11.76 18.65 -24.43
CA VAL A 42 -10.89 17.58 -23.91
C VAL A 42 -10.05 16.99 -25.06
N SER A 43 -8.76 17.32 -25.06
CA SER A 43 -7.74 16.74 -25.95
C SER A 43 -6.87 15.75 -25.18
N GLU A 44 -6.28 14.77 -25.88
CA GLU A 44 -5.30 13.84 -25.31
C GLU A 44 -4.15 14.54 -24.58
N SER A 45 -3.78 15.75 -25.00
CA SER A 45 -2.68 16.53 -24.42
C SER A 45 -2.97 17.03 -23.00
N VAL A 46 -4.23 17.02 -22.55
CA VAL A 46 -4.62 17.45 -21.21
C VAL A 46 -4.20 16.40 -20.18
N PHE A 47 -4.33 15.11 -20.51
CA PHE A 47 -4.12 14.00 -19.59
C PHE A 47 -2.66 13.77 -19.21
N LEU A 48 -2.47 13.27 -17.99
CA LEU A 48 -1.17 12.86 -17.49
C LEU A 48 -0.68 11.61 -18.22
N GLN A 49 0.59 11.64 -18.62
CA GLN A 49 1.30 10.44 -19.06
C GLN A 49 1.63 9.55 -17.85
N ARG A 50 1.91 8.27 -18.10
CA ARG A 50 2.24 7.30 -17.06
C ARG A 50 3.38 7.77 -16.14
N HIS A 51 4.44 8.36 -16.69
CA HIS A 51 5.57 8.85 -15.88
C HIS A 51 5.18 10.02 -14.98
N GLU A 52 4.27 10.89 -15.41
CA GLU A 52 3.74 12.00 -14.60
C GLU A 52 2.84 11.49 -13.47
N GLU A 53 2.05 10.44 -13.73
CA GLU A 53 1.34 9.73 -12.67
C GLU A 53 2.32 9.11 -11.66
N ASP A 54 3.45 8.56 -12.11
CA ASP A 54 4.47 8.00 -11.23
C ASP A 54 5.08 9.06 -10.31
N VAL A 55 5.39 10.24 -10.85
CA VAL A 55 5.90 11.39 -10.09
C VAL A 55 4.92 11.76 -8.96
N LEU A 56 3.63 11.86 -9.28
CA LEU A 56 2.59 12.18 -8.29
C LEU A 56 2.37 11.04 -7.30
N PHE A 57 2.32 9.80 -7.77
CA PHE A 57 2.20 8.61 -6.94
C PHE A 57 3.30 8.57 -5.89
N ARG A 58 4.57 8.68 -6.30
CA ARG A 58 5.72 8.69 -5.38
C ARG A 58 5.71 9.87 -4.42
N HIS A 59 5.28 11.04 -4.89
CA HIS A 59 5.14 12.22 -4.04
C HIS A 59 4.13 11.96 -2.91
N TYR A 60 2.94 11.46 -3.24
CA TYR A 60 1.90 11.20 -2.25
C TYR A 60 2.19 9.98 -1.38
N GLU A 61 2.88 8.97 -1.90
CA GLU A 61 3.37 7.83 -1.11
C GLU A 61 4.35 8.29 -0.02
N ARG A 62 5.26 9.21 -0.36
CA ARG A 62 6.15 9.82 0.63
C ARG A 62 5.37 10.64 1.66
N ARG A 63 4.41 11.44 1.21
CA ARG A 63 3.57 12.23 2.12
C ARG A 63 2.72 11.37 3.04
N LEU A 64 2.27 10.20 2.58
CA LEU A 64 1.62 9.20 3.41
C LEU A 64 2.56 8.76 4.54
N LEU A 65 3.78 8.36 4.20
CA LEU A 65 4.78 7.96 5.20
C LEU A 65 5.10 9.09 6.20
N GLU A 66 5.28 10.33 5.72
CA GLU A 66 5.50 11.51 6.56
C GLU A 66 4.32 11.78 7.50
N PHE A 67 3.09 11.69 6.99
CA PHE A 67 1.87 11.84 7.79
C PHE A 67 1.80 10.78 8.90
N CYS A 68 2.02 9.50 8.56
CA CYS A 68 2.02 8.40 9.52
C CYS A 68 3.12 8.55 10.58
N ASN A 69 4.31 8.99 10.20
CA ASN A 69 5.44 9.18 11.14
C ASN A 69 5.21 10.36 12.09
N ALA A 70 4.53 11.41 11.63
CA ALA A 70 4.18 12.58 12.43
C ALA A 70 2.91 12.36 13.29
N PHE A 71 2.14 11.32 13.00
CA PHE A 71 0.82 11.06 13.59
C PHE A 71 0.87 10.92 15.12
N LYS A 72 -0.16 11.48 15.77
CA LYS A 72 -0.40 11.42 17.22
C LYS A 72 -1.79 10.84 17.47
N PRO A 73 -1.90 9.71 18.20
CA PRO A 73 -0.85 8.95 18.90
C PRO A 73 0.13 8.24 17.95
N THR A 74 1.29 7.82 18.44
CA THR A 74 2.32 7.20 17.57
C THR A 74 1.75 5.98 16.83
N MET A 75 1.79 6.03 15.49
CA MET A 75 1.26 4.97 14.65
C MET A 75 2.20 3.76 14.62
N PRO A 76 1.71 2.52 14.86
CA PRO A 76 2.53 1.32 14.76
C PRO A 76 3.03 1.07 13.32
N LYS A 77 4.25 0.53 13.18
CA LYS A 77 4.85 0.23 11.86
C LYS A 77 3.98 -0.67 10.99
N SER A 78 3.23 -1.61 11.58
CA SER A 78 2.31 -2.48 10.82
C SER A 78 1.22 -1.68 10.11
N VAL A 79 0.61 -0.72 10.81
CA VAL A 79 -0.42 0.16 10.27
C VAL A 79 0.13 0.98 9.11
N VAL A 80 1.34 1.55 9.26
CA VAL A 80 2.01 2.30 8.20
C VAL A 80 2.27 1.43 6.97
N GLY A 81 2.81 0.22 7.17
CA GLY A 81 3.05 -0.74 6.10
C GLY A 81 1.76 -1.18 5.39
N THR A 82 0.67 -1.38 6.13
CA THR A 82 -0.65 -1.70 5.61
C THR A 82 -1.19 -0.54 4.75
N ALA A 83 -1.11 0.70 5.23
CA ALA A 83 -1.55 1.89 4.49
C ALA A 83 -0.78 2.08 3.18
N LEU A 84 0.55 1.95 3.22
CA LEU A 84 1.43 2.00 2.05
C LEU A 84 1.11 0.88 1.03
N MET A 85 0.76 -0.31 1.52
CA MET A 85 0.36 -1.42 0.66
C MET A 85 -1.01 -1.16 0.00
N TYR A 86 -1.99 -0.63 0.73
CA TYR A 86 -3.28 -0.25 0.16
C TYR A 86 -3.13 0.81 -0.92
N PHE A 87 -2.33 1.84 -0.67
CA PHE A 87 -2.06 2.91 -1.64
C PHE A 87 -1.46 2.35 -2.94
N ARG A 88 -0.48 1.45 -2.84
CA ARG A 88 0.09 0.74 -4.01
C ARG A 88 -0.94 -0.08 -4.74
N ARG A 89 -1.66 -0.96 -4.04
CA ARG A 89 -2.66 -1.85 -4.64
C ARG A 89 -3.76 -1.07 -5.36
N PHE A 90 -4.23 0.01 -4.76
CA PHE A 90 -5.24 0.88 -5.35
C PHE A 90 -4.78 1.45 -6.70
N TYR A 91 -3.58 2.02 -6.77
CA TYR A 91 -3.04 2.62 -8.00
C TYR A 91 -2.40 1.62 -8.98
N LEU A 92 -2.53 0.31 -8.75
CA LEU A 92 -2.25 -0.68 -9.81
C LEU A 92 -3.34 -0.71 -10.88
N SER A 93 -4.58 -0.45 -10.50
CA SER A 93 -5.77 -0.61 -11.36
C SER A 93 -6.58 0.68 -11.52
N ASN A 94 -6.16 1.76 -10.87
CA ASN A 94 -6.84 3.06 -10.88
C ASN A 94 -5.85 4.19 -11.24
N SER A 95 -6.33 5.24 -11.89
CA SER A 95 -5.53 6.42 -12.26
C SER A 95 -5.63 7.52 -11.20
N VAL A 96 -4.53 8.25 -10.97
CA VAL A 96 -4.53 9.47 -10.12
C VAL A 96 -5.44 10.57 -10.67
N MET A 97 -5.71 10.55 -11.98
CA MET A 97 -6.64 11.47 -12.64
C MET A 97 -8.09 11.16 -12.29
N GLU A 98 -8.41 9.90 -11.96
CA GLU A 98 -9.76 9.51 -11.53
C GLU A 98 -9.96 9.75 -10.04
N TYR A 99 -8.98 9.36 -9.23
CA TYR A 99 -9.05 9.47 -7.77
C TYR A 99 -7.84 10.22 -7.24
N HIS A 100 -8.11 11.35 -6.58
CA HIS A 100 -7.04 12.25 -6.15
C HIS A 100 -6.18 11.59 -5.04
N PRO A 101 -4.85 11.47 -5.23
CA PRO A 101 -3.97 10.73 -4.32
C PRO A 101 -3.84 11.31 -2.92
N ARG A 102 -4.11 12.62 -2.72
CA ARG A 102 -4.23 13.20 -1.36
C ARG A 102 -5.34 12.54 -0.54
N ILE A 103 -6.49 12.29 -1.15
CA ILE A 103 -7.64 11.74 -0.41
C ILE A 103 -7.43 10.23 -0.25
N ILE A 104 -7.05 9.53 -1.32
CA ILE A 104 -6.76 8.10 -1.25
C ILE A 104 -5.66 7.76 -0.25
N MET A 105 -4.58 8.55 -0.14
CA MET A 105 -3.55 8.28 0.89
C MET A 105 -4.14 8.36 2.31
N LEU A 106 -5.03 9.32 2.58
CA LEU A 106 -5.66 9.49 3.89
C LEU A 106 -6.68 8.38 4.14
N THR A 107 -7.48 8.00 3.13
CA THR A 107 -8.40 6.87 3.20
C THR A 107 -7.67 5.55 3.45
N CYS A 108 -6.53 5.33 2.79
CA CYS A 108 -5.68 4.16 3.03
C CYS A 108 -5.18 4.12 4.47
N THR A 109 -4.69 5.24 5.01
CA THR A 109 -4.22 5.30 6.40
C THR A 109 -5.37 5.11 7.38
N TYR A 110 -6.53 5.73 7.15
CA TYR A 110 -7.72 5.58 7.99
C TYR A 110 -8.23 4.13 8.01
N LEU A 111 -8.34 3.50 6.84
CA LEU A 111 -8.74 2.09 6.73
C LEU A 111 -7.72 1.16 7.40
N ALA A 112 -6.42 1.42 7.22
CA ALA A 112 -5.37 0.64 7.87
C ALA A 112 -5.47 0.73 9.41
N CYS A 113 -5.77 1.90 9.97
CA CYS A 113 -5.98 2.05 11.41
C CYS A 113 -7.09 1.12 11.91
N LYS A 114 -8.19 1.01 11.16
CA LYS A 114 -9.32 0.14 11.51
C LYS A 114 -9.00 -1.34 11.37
N VAL A 115 -8.34 -1.74 10.29
CA VAL A 115 -8.02 -3.15 10.01
C VAL A 115 -6.97 -3.70 10.99
N ASP A 116 -6.00 -2.89 11.38
CA ASP A 116 -4.95 -3.26 12.35
C ASP A 116 -5.36 -2.98 13.81
N GLU A 117 -6.63 -2.63 14.08
CA GLU A 117 -7.17 -2.35 15.42
C GLU A 117 -6.41 -1.23 16.17
N PHE A 118 -5.88 -0.25 15.44
CA PHE A 118 -5.31 0.96 16.00
C PHE A 118 -6.43 1.96 16.31
N ASN A 119 -6.87 1.95 17.56
CA ASN A 119 -8.02 2.71 18.05
C ASN A 119 -7.78 4.22 18.03
N VAL A 120 -8.24 4.87 16.96
CA VAL A 120 -8.21 6.32 16.78
C VAL A 120 -9.58 6.77 16.29
N SER A 121 -10.16 7.80 16.92
CA SER A 121 -11.44 8.36 16.48
C SER A 121 -11.29 9.10 15.15
N CYS A 122 -12.39 9.27 14.40
CA CYS A 122 -12.37 10.05 13.16
C CYS A 122 -11.90 11.50 13.39
N THR A 123 -12.35 12.12 14.48
CA THR A 123 -11.96 13.48 14.89
C THR A 123 -10.47 13.56 15.23
N GLN A 124 -9.93 12.57 15.94
CA GLN A 124 -8.50 12.51 16.25
C GLN A 124 -7.66 12.27 14.99
N PHE A 125 -8.16 11.45 14.07
CA PHE A 125 -7.50 11.20 12.79
C PHE A 125 -7.33 12.49 11.98
N VAL A 126 -8.43 13.21 11.71
CA VAL A 126 -8.33 14.47 10.96
C VAL A 126 -7.71 15.61 11.75
N GLY A 127 -7.72 15.55 13.09
CA GLY A 127 -6.99 16.46 13.95
C GLY A 127 -5.47 16.44 13.73
N ASN A 128 -4.91 15.37 13.15
CA ASN A 128 -3.51 15.31 12.73
C ASN A 128 -3.21 16.10 11.43
N LEU A 129 -4.25 16.60 10.75
CA LEU A 129 -4.10 17.52 9.61
C LEU A 129 -3.93 18.95 10.13
N VAL A 130 -2.79 19.21 10.77
CA VAL A 130 -2.49 20.49 11.46
C VAL A 130 -2.48 21.72 10.54
N GLN A 131 -2.38 21.51 9.23
CA GLN A 131 -2.44 22.59 8.23
C GLN A 131 -3.87 22.94 7.80
N GLU A 132 -4.86 22.11 8.15
CA GLU A 132 -6.26 22.33 7.81
C GLU A 132 -6.98 23.08 8.93
N THR A 133 -7.91 23.95 8.55
CA THR A 133 -8.86 24.55 9.51
C THR A 133 -9.85 23.48 10.00
N PRO A 134 -10.56 23.68 11.13
CA PRO A 134 -11.58 22.72 11.59
C PRO A 134 -12.61 22.34 10.52
N ALA A 135 -13.11 23.32 9.76
CA ALA A 135 -14.01 23.07 8.64
C ALA A 135 -13.34 22.31 7.48
N GLY A 136 -12.04 22.51 7.26
CA GLY A 136 -11.24 21.74 6.29
C GLY A 136 -11.08 20.28 6.72
N GLN A 137 -10.82 20.05 8.01
CA GLN A 137 -10.72 18.70 8.59
C GLN A 137 -12.03 17.93 8.43
N GLU A 138 -13.17 18.57 8.68
CA GLU A 138 -14.50 17.98 8.49
C GLU A 138 -14.75 17.59 7.02
N ARG A 139 -14.47 18.48 6.06
CA ARG A 139 -14.60 18.17 4.63
C ARG A 139 -13.70 17.01 4.21
N VAL A 140 -12.47 16.96 4.71
CA VAL A 140 -11.55 15.85 4.43
C VAL A 140 -12.08 14.55 5.04
N LEU A 141 -12.67 14.60 6.25
CA LEU A 141 -13.30 13.44 6.86
C LEU A 141 -14.45 12.91 5.99
N GLU A 142 -15.35 13.79 5.52
CA GLU A 142 -16.44 13.41 4.61
C GLU A 142 -15.91 12.69 3.36
N GLN A 143 -14.85 13.23 2.75
CA GLN A 143 -14.21 12.62 1.58
C GLN A 143 -13.58 11.26 1.93
N ILE A 144 -12.92 11.12 3.08
CA ILE A 144 -12.35 9.85 3.54
C ILE A 144 -13.45 8.79 3.64
N LEU A 145 -14.59 9.14 4.24
CA LEU A 145 -15.72 8.23 4.41
C LEU A 145 -16.40 7.88 3.07
N GLU A 146 -16.51 8.84 2.14
CA GLU A 146 -17.03 8.59 0.79
C GLU A 146 -16.16 7.59 0.01
N TYR A 147 -14.85 7.70 0.12
CA TYR A 147 -13.91 6.82 -0.58
C TYR A 147 -13.61 5.51 0.14
N GLU A 148 -14.06 5.32 1.37
CA GLU A 148 -13.73 4.13 2.16
C GLU A 148 -14.23 2.84 1.49
N LEU A 149 -15.52 2.79 1.14
CA LEU A 149 -16.09 1.61 0.49
C LEU A 149 -15.46 1.37 -0.88
N LEU A 150 -15.19 2.45 -1.64
CA LEU A 150 -14.49 2.35 -2.91
C LEU A 150 -13.11 1.69 -2.72
N LEU A 151 -12.34 2.14 -1.75
CA LEU A 151 -11.02 1.59 -1.46
C LEU A 151 -11.12 0.08 -1.18
N ILE A 152 -12.04 -0.33 -0.31
CA ILE A 152 -12.26 -1.76 0.01
C ILE A 152 -12.60 -2.57 -1.25
N GLN A 153 -13.46 -2.04 -2.12
CA GLN A 153 -13.82 -2.67 -3.39
C GLN A 153 -12.62 -2.79 -4.33
N GLN A 154 -11.81 -1.74 -4.47
CA GLN A 154 -10.60 -1.73 -5.30
C GLN A 154 -9.49 -2.63 -4.75
N LEU A 155 -9.50 -2.91 -3.45
CA LEU A 155 -8.65 -3.92 -2.80
C LEU A 155 -9.23 -5.34 -2.91
N ASN A 156 -10.33 -5.54 -3.63
CA ASN A 156 -11.04 -6.82 -3.73
C ASN A 156 -11.37 -7.43 -2.37
N PHE A 157 -11.65 -6.60 -1.36
CA PHE A 157 -11.88 -7.01 0.04
C PHE A 157 -10.70 -7.77 0.68
N HIS A 158 -9.51 -7.75 0.05
CA HIS A 158 -8.29 -8.37 0.55
C HIS A 158 -7.56 -7.46 1.54
N LEU A 159 -8.19 -7.21 2.69
CA LEU A 159 -7.72 -6.22 3.68
C LEU A 159 -6.50 -6.68 4.49
N VAL A 160 -6.31 -7.99 4.69
CA VAL A 160 -5.16 -8.48 5.47
C VAL A 160 -3.85 -8.26 4.70
N VAL A 161 -2.95 -7.45 5.26
CA VAL A 161 -1.60 -7.23 4.75
C VAL A 161 -0.57 -7.85 5.71
N HIS A 162 0.25 -8.74 5.18
CA HIS A 162 1.40 -9.29 5.88
C HIS A 162 2.61 -8.38 5.68
N ASN A 163 3.05 -7.73 6.75
CA ASN A 163 4.20 -6.83 6.76
C ASN A 163 5.52 -7.57 7.12
N PRO A 164 6.69 -7.08 6.66
CA PRO A 164 7.98 -7.75 6.89
C PRO A 164 8.52 -7.59 8.32
N TYR A 165 7.92 -6.73 9.14
CA TYR A 165 8.37 -6.48 10.52
C TYR A 165 8.28 -7.72 11.41
N ARG A 166 7.17 -8.47 11.35
CA ARG A 166 7.00 -9.69 12.15
C ARG A 166 7.97 -10.82 11.75
N PRO A 167 8.16 -11.12 10.45
CA PRO A 167 9.23 -12.03 10.03
C PRO A 167 10.63 -11.56 10.43
N MET A 168 10.91 -10.25 10.43
CA MET A 168 12.21 -9.72 10.88
C MET A 168 12.46 -10.05 12.35
N GLU A 169 11.49 -9.84 13.24
CA GLU A 169 11.62 -10.23 14.65
C GLU A 169 11.86 -11.73 14.82
N GLY A 170 11.12 -12.55 14.08
CA GLY A 170 11.29 -14.01 14.11
C GLY A 170 12.70 -14.44 13.70
N LEU A 171 13.25 -13.83 12.65
CA LEU A 171 14.61 -14.11 12.18
C LEU A 171 15.68 -13.59 13.16
N LEU A 172 15.47 -12.46 13.83
CA LEU A 172 16.39 -11.98 14.86
C LEU A 172 16.41 -12.90 16.08
N ILE A 173 15.25 -13.42 16.51
CA ILE A 173 15.17 -14.43 17.58
C ILE A 173 15.88 -15.73 17.16
N ASP A 174 15.66 -16.14 15.92
CA ASP A 174 16.28 -17.33 15.34
C ASP A 174 17.82 -17.22 15.31
N LEU A 175 18.35 -16.07 14.90
CA LEU A 175 19.79 -15.79 14.93
C LEU A 175 20.36 -15.84 16.36
N LYS A 176 19.68 -15.23 17.33
CA LYS A 176 20.12 -15.25 18.74
C LYS A 176 20.19 -16.66 19.33
N THR A 177 19.33 -17.55 18.88
CA THR A 177 19.19 -18.90 19.47
C THR A 177 19.98 -19.96 18.73
N ARG A 178 20.09 -19.87 17.40
CA ARG A 178 20.67 -20.92 16.54
C ARG A 178 21.95 -20.51 15.82
N TYR A 179 22.42 -19.26 15.96
CA TYR A 179 23.63 -18.78 15.31
C TYR A 179 24.60 -18.10 16.30
N PRO A 180 25.27 -18.86 17.18
CA PRO A 180 26.12 -18.34 18.26
C PRO A 180 27.35 -17.55 17.77
N THR A 181 27.76 -17.75 16.52
CA THR A 181 28.86 -17.02 15.87
C THR A 181 28.57 -15.52 15.77
N LEU A 182 27.30 -15.10 15.82
CA LEU A 182 26.91 -13.70 15.83
C LEU A 182 26.69 -13.22 17.27
N GLU A 183 27.69 -12.53 17.83
CA GLU A 183 27.68 -12.08 19.24
C GLU A 183 26.51 -11.13 19.57
N SER A 184 26.13 -10.25 18.64
CA SER A 184 25.03 -9.31 18.85
C SER A 184 24.14 -9.16 17.61
N PRO A 185 23.13 -10.02 17.43
CA PRO A 185 22.15 -9.88 16.33
C PRO A 185 21.37 -8.57 16.38
N GLU A 186 21.23 -7.97 17.57
CA GLU A 186 20.59 -6.66 17.78
C GLU A 186 21.34 -5.51 17.09
N SER A 187 22.66 -5.64 16.90
CA SER A 187 23.44 -4.65 16.14
C SER A 187 22.94 -4.48 14.69
N LEU A 188 22.32 -5.53 14.12
CA LEU A 188 21.79 -5.50 12.76
C LEU A 188 20.43 -4.80 12.65
N ARG A 189 19.70 -4.66 13.76
CA ARG A 189 18.29 -4.23 13.77
C ARG A 189 18.10 -2.88 13.11
N LYS A 190 18.91 -1.87 13.48
CA LYS A 190 18.78 -0.51 12.95
C LYS A 190 18.95 -0.48 11.43
N THR A 191 20.02 -1.10 10.92
CA THR A 191 20.28 -1.16 9.48
C THR A 191 19.23 -1.98 8.74
N ALA A 192 18.68 -3.03 9.37
CA ALA A 192 17.61 -3.83 8.78
C ALA A 192 16.30 -3.03 8.72
N ASP A 193 15.97 -2.26 9.76
CA ASP A 193 14.82 -1.34 9.79
C ASP A 193 14.94 -0.25 8.72
N ASP A 194 16.13 0.32 8.54
CA ASP A 194 16.39 1.30 7.47
C ASP A 194 16.16 0.67 6.10
N PHE A 195 16.64 -0.56 5.89
CA PHE A 195 16.39 -1.32 4.66
C PHE A 195 14.89 -1.59 4.44
N LEU A 196 14.16 -2.00 5.48
CA LEU A 196 12.71 -2.23 5.39
C LEU A 196 11.95 -0.95 5.04
N THR A 197 12.36 0.18 5.61
CA THR A 197 11.77 1.50 5.32
C THR A 197 12.00 1.88 3.86
N GLN A 198 13.20 1.64 3.33
CA GLN A 198 13.51 1.85 1.90
C GLN A 198 12.72 0.88 1.01
N ALA A 199 12.65 -0.41 1.37
CA ALA A 199 11.90 -1.41 0.61
C ALA A 199 10.41 -1.10 0.57
N ALA A 200 9.85 -0.55 1.64
CA ALA A 200 8.47 -0.09 1.74
C ALA A 200 8.17 1.17 0.89
N MET A 201 9.17 1.77 0.23
CA MET A 201 9.04 2.84 -0.78
C MET A 201 9.21 2.32 -2.21
N THR A 202 9.29 1.00 -2.40
CA THR A 202 9.43 0.35 -3.71
C THR A 202 8.33 -0.69 -3.92
N ASP A 203 8.28 -1.28 -5.12
CA ASP A 203 7.36 -2.38 -5.42
C ASP A 203 7.76 -3.73 -4.78
N ALA A 204 8.76 -3.76 -3.89
CA ALA A 204 9.21 -4.99 -3.23
C ALA A 204 8.06 -5.75 -2.54
N GLY A 205 7.12 -5.03 -1.89
CA GLY A 205 5.97 -5.65 -1.21
C GLY A 205 4.93 -6.27 -2.15
N LEU A 206 4.99 -5.96 -3.45
CA LEU A 206 4.16 -6.54 -4.51
C LEU A 206 4.89 -7.65 -5.28
N LEU A 207 6.19 -7.85 -5.05
CA LEU A 207 7.04 -8.77 -5.81
C LEU A 207 7.60 -9.92 -4.96
N PHE A 208 7.77 -9.69 -3.64
CA PHE A 208 8.42 -10.64 -2.74
C PHE A 208 7.58 -10.88 -1.50
N SER A 209 7.73 -12.07 -0.93
CA SER A 209 7.10 -12.39 0.34
C SER A 209 7.69 -11.56 1.49
N PRO A 210 6.90 -11.25 2.54
CA PRO A 210 7.39 -10.52 3.71
C PRO A 210 8.61 -11.17 4.38
N SER A 211 8.68 -12.51 4.38
CA SER A 211 9.83 -13.25 4.90
C SER A 211 11.08 -13.07 4.05
N GLN A 212 10.97 -13.04 2.71
CA GLN A 212 12.09 -12.76 1.83
C GLN A 212 12.60 -11.33 2.00
N ILE A 213 11.70 -10.36 2.14
CA ILE A 213 12.06 -8.95 2.38
C ILE A 213 12.80 -8.81 3.71
N ALA A 214 12.27 -9.42 4.78
CA ALA A 214 12.89 -9.41 6.10
C ALA A 214 14.27 -10.09 6.12
N LEU A 215 14.39 -11.27 5.50
CA LEU A 215 15.66 -11.98 5.41
C LEU A 215 16.69 -11.18 4.61
N THR A 216 16.27 -10.53 3.52
CA THR A 216 17.15 -9.66 2.73
C THR A 216 17.63 -8.47 3.54
N ALA A 217 16.77 -7.87 4.36
CA ALA A 217 17.15 -6.76 5.24
C ALA A 217 18.24 -7.16 6.24
N ILE A 218 18.08 -8.33 6.89
CA ILE A 218 19.03 -8.87 7.85
C ILE A 218 20.37 -9.23 7.17
N LEU A 219 20.33 -9.97 6.06
CA LEU A 219 21.53 -10.37 5.32
C LEU A 219 22.26 -9.16 4.72
N ASN A 220 21.51 -8.14 4.27
CA ASN A 220 22.13 -6.90 3.80
C ASN A 220 22.82 -6.15 4.96
N SER A 221 22.20 -6.12 6.13
CA SER A 221 22.77 -5.49 7.32
C SER A 221 24.06 -6.18 7.78
N ALA A 222 24.05 -7.52 7.84
CA ALA A 222 25.25 -8.30 8.16
C ALA A 222 26.37 -8.09 7.13
N SER A 223 26.05 -8.12 5.84
CA SER A 223 27.01 -7.85 4.77
C SER A 223 27.62 -6.44 4.87
N ARG A 224 26.84 -5.43 5.26
CA ARG A 224 27.34 -4.06 5.52
C ARG A 224 28.23 -3.97 6.77
N ALA A 225 28.00 -4.84 7.75
CA ALA A 225 28.83 -4.98 8.94
C ALA A 225 30.08 -5.87 8.73
N GLY A 226 30.32 -6.35 7.49
CA GLY A 226 31.46 -7.23 7.19
C GLY A 226 31.28 -8.68 7.64
N LEU A 227 30.06 -9.09 8.00
CA LEU A 227 29.75 -10.41 8.51
C LEU A 227 29.30 -11.35 7.38
N ASN A 228 29.85 -12.56 7.35
CA ASN A 228 29.40 -13.64 6.46
C ASN A 228 28.33 -14.48 7.17
N MET A 229 27.13 -14.58 6.58
CA MET A 229 26.01 -15.38 7.08
C MET A 229 25.64 -16.54 6.15
N GLU A 230 26.56 -17.01 5.30
CA GLU A 230 26.34 -18.17 4.43
C GLU A 230 26.11 -19.47 5.23
N SER A 231 26.82 -19.64 6.34
CA SER A 231 26.60 -20.76 7.27
C SER A 231 25.21 -20.72 7.90
N TYR A 232 24.67 -19.55 8.22
CA TYR A 232 23.29 -19.43 8.70
C TYR A 232 22.27 -19.93 7.66
N LEU A 233 22.45 -19.55 6.39
CA LEU A 233 21.58 -19.99 5.29
C LEU A 233 21.64 -21.51 5.07
N THR A 234 22.85 -22.07 5.05
CA THR A 234 23.06 -23.49 4.74
C THR A 234 22.76 -24.41 5.93
N GLN A 235 23.18 -24.03 7.14
CA GLN A 235 23.08 -24.88 8.34
C GLN A 235 21.80 -24.64 9.13
N CYS A 236 21.42 -23.38 9.39
CA CYS A 236 20.26 -23.08 10.23
C CYS A 236 18.95 -23.10 9.44
N LEU A 237 18.93 -22.59 8.21
CA LEU A 237 17.72 -22.65 7.37
C LEU A 237 17.61 -23.96 6.58
N GLY A 238 18.56 -24.89 6.74
CA GLY A 238 18.52 -26.21 6.13
C GLY A 238 18.69 -26.22 4.60
N LEU A 239 19.14 -25.12 4.00
CA LEU A 239 19.21 -24.97 2.55
C LEU A 239 20.47 -25.60 1.91
N LYS A 240 21.22 -26.42 2.65
CA LYS A 240 22.48 -27.02 2.19
C LYS A 240 22.28 -27.94 0.97
N GLU A 241 21.20 -28.71 0.95
CA GLU A 241 20.90 -29.66 -0.12
C GLU A 241 19.97 -29.08 -1.20
N GLU A 242 19.31 -27.95 -0.91
CA GLU A 242 18.39 -27.26 -1.83
C GLU A 242 19.07 -26.13 -2.62
N LYS A 243 20.04 -26.50 -3.47
CA LYS A 243 20.81 -25.53 -4.27
C LYS A 243 19.94 -24.62 -5.13
N GLU A 244 18.85 -25.15 -5.70
CA GLU A 244 17.92 -24.37 -6.52
C GLU A 244 17.16 -23.32 -5.70
N THR A 245 16.65 -23.70 -4.52
CA THR A 245 15.99 -22.78 -3.58
C THR A 245 16.93 -21.68 -3.13
N LEU A 246 18.18 -22.02 -2.82
CA LEU A 246 19.21 -21.08 -2.41
C LEU A 246 19.54 -20.09 -3.54
N SER A 247 19.67 -20.56 -4.79
CA SER A 247 19.87 -19.70 -5.96
C SER A 247 18.73 -18.71 -6.14
N LYS A 248 17.47 -19.19 -6.13
CA LYS A 248 16.27 -18.34 -6.27
C LYS A 248 16.19 -17.28 -5.17
N MET A 249 16.62 -17.62 -3.95
CA MET A 249 16.69 -16.68 -2.83
C MET A 249 17.74 -15.59 -3.09
N TYR A 250 18.96 -15.95 -3.49
CA TYR A 250 19.99 -14.97 -3.84
C TYR A 250 19.59 -14.06 -5.02
N ASP A 251 18.92 -14.62 -6.03
CA ASP A 251 18.37 -13.84 -7.14
C ASP A 251 17.30 -12.85 -6.66
N SER A 252 16.41 -13.29 -5.76
CA SER A 252 15.40 -12.42 -5.14
C SER A 252 16.04 -11.29 -4.33
N MET A 253 17.08 -11.59 -3.54
CA MET A 253 17.85 -10.59 -2.79
C MET A 253 18.51 -9.58 -3.72
N ARG A 254 19.11 -10.04 -4.84
CA ARG A 254 19.74 -9.18 -5.83
C ARG A 254 18.71 -8.26 -6.50
N ARG A 255 17.56 -8.80 -6.89
CA ARG A 255 16.45 -8.02 -7.48
C ARG A 255 15.94 -6.95 -6.50
N MET A 256 15.72 -7.30 -5.23
CA MET A 256 15.35 -6.31 -4.20
C MET A 256 16.38 -5.20 -4.07
N LYS A 257 17.68 -5.53 -3.97
CA LYS A 257 18.74 -4.51 -3.91
C LYS A 257 18.75 -3.60 -5.15
N THR A 258 18.47 -4.16 -6.33
CA THR A 258 18.35 -3.37 -7.57
C THR A 258 17.15 -2.42 -7.52
N LEU A 259 15.99 -2.86 -7.03
CA LEU A 259 14.81 -2.00 -6.85
C LEU A 259 15.11 -0.80 -5.96
N LEU A 260 15.76 -1.04 -4.80
CA LEU A 260 16.11 0.03 -3.87
C LEU A 260 17.11 1.02 -4.49
N LYS A 261 18.07 0.54 -5.29
CA LYS A 261 19.03 1.41 -5.99
C LYS A 261 18.40 2.26 -7.10
N LYS A 262 17.41 1.71 -7.81
CA LYS A 262 16.67 2.39 -8.88
C LYS A 262 15.64 3.40 -8.34
N TYR A 263 15.33 3.35 -7.04
CA TYR A 263 14.36 4.26 -6.47
C TYR A 263 14.92 5.69 -6.44
N GLU A 264 14.40 6.52 -7.34
CA GLU A 264 14.68 7.94 -7.36
C GLU A 264 13.52 8.74 -6.73
N PRO A 265 13.84 9.70 -5.83
CA PRO A 265 12.86 10.62 -5.30
C PRO A 265 12.32 11.54 -6.41
N PRO A 266 11.00 11.82 -6.46
CA PRO A 266 10.46 12.71 -7.49
C PRO A 266 11.00 14.14 -7.30
N LYS A 267 11.41 14.79 -8.40
CA LYS A 267 11.92 16.16 -8.37
C LYS A 267 10.80 17.15 -8.11
N LEU A 268 11.03 18.14 -7.26
CA LEU A 268 9.99 19.10 -6.85
C LEU A 268 9.38 19.87 -8.03
N GLN A 269 10.19 20.22 -9.03
CA GLN A 269 9.72 20.90 -10.24
C GLN A 269 8.73 20.03 -11.03
N GLU A 270 9.07 18.75 -11.26
CA GLU A 270 8.21 17.79 -11.95
C GLU A 270 6.90 17.54 -11.18
N VAL A 271 6.98 17.46 -9.84
CA VAL A 271 5.81 17.35 -8.97
C VAL A 271 4.90 18.56 -9.12
N ASN A 272 5.45 19.78 -9.10
CA ASN A 272 4.66 21.00 -9.20
C ASN A 272 3.93 21.10 -10.54
N ILE A 273 4.60 20.78 -11.65
CA ILE A 273 4.01 20.76 -12.99
C ILE A 273 2.89 19.72 -13.05
N SER A 274 3.19 18.47 -12.66
CA SER A 274 2.24 17.36 -12.70
C SER A 274 1.03 17.64 -11.80
N LYS A 275 1.24 18.25 -10.63
CA LYS A 275 0.19 18.59 -9.69
C LYS A 275 -0.73 19.67 -10.26
N GLN A 276 -0.19 20.75 -10.84
CA GLN A 276 -1.02 21.77 -11.49
C GLN A 276 -1.90 21.18 -12.60
N ARG A 277 -1.36 20.24 -13.38
CA ARG A 277 -2.14 19.53 -14.41
C ARG A 277 -3.21 18.64 -13.77
N LEU A 278 -2.87 17.91 -12.71
CA LEU A 278 -3.82 17.08 -11.97
C LEU A 278 -5.01 17.89 -11.45
N GLU A 279 -4.78 19.05 -10.83
CA GLU A 279 -5.87 19.90 -10.31
C GLU A 279 -6.80 20.39 -11.42
N ARG A 280 -6.27 20.73 -12.61
CA ARG A 280 -7.10 21.11 -13.77
C ARG A 280 -7.99 19.96 -14.23
N ILE A 281 -7.43 18.75 -14.32
CA ILE A 281 -8.19 17.55 -14.68
C ILE A 281 -9.31 17.33 -13.65
N HIS A 282 -9.00 17.33 -12.35
CA HIS A 282 -10.04 17.14 -11.32
C HIS A 282 -11.12 18.23 -11.39
N ALA A 283 -10.77 19.49 -11.65
CA ALA A 283 -11.74 20.58 -11.82
C ALA A 283 -12.67 20.38 -13.04
N GLU A 284 -12.12 19.92 -14.16
CA GLU A 284 -12.88 19.64 -15.38
C GLU A 284 -13.85 18.45 -15.23
N PHE A 285 -13.46 17.44 -14.44
CA PHE A 285 -14.22 16.20 -14.26
C PHE A 285 -15.10 16.15 -13.00
N ALA A 286 -14.96 17.09 -12.05
CA ALA A 286 -15.76 17.16 -10.82
C ALA A 286 -17.29 17.24 -11.05
N SER A 287 -17.73 17.85 -12.16
CA SER A 287 -19.16 18.01 -12.50
C SER A 287 -19.86 16.70 -12.91
N SER A 288 -19.10 15.66 -13.29
CA SER A 288 -19.65 14.39 -13.77
C SER A 288 -19.95 13.38 -12.65
N SER A 289 -19.27 13.47 -11.50
CA SER A 289 -19.47 12.53 -10.37
C SER A 289 -20.76 12.79 -9.58
N ASN A 290 -21.31 14.00 -9.61
CA ASN A 290 -22.55 14.32 -8.89
C ASN A 290 -23.81 13.61 -9.44
N LYS A 291 -23.76 12.98 -10.62
CA LYS A 291 -24.88 12.17 -11.14
C LYS A 291 -25.04 10.81 -10.46
N ARG A 292 -24.02 10.29 -9.76
CA ARG A 292 -24.15 9.04 -8.97
C ARG A 292 -24.84 9.24 -7.61
N LYS A 293 -25.21 10.47 -7.25
CA LYS A 293 -25.88 10.82 -5.98
C LYS A 293 -27.40 10.63 -5.98
N ARG A 294 -28.01 10.12 -7.05
CA ARG A 294 -29.44 9.73 -7.10
C ARG A 294 -29.57 8.32 -7.66
N GLY A 295 -29.71 7.35 -6.79
CA GLY A 295 -29.85 5.94 -7.17
C GLY A 295 -29.99 5.03 -5.95
N TYR A 296 -30.80 5.44 -4.98
CA TYR A 296 -31.41 4.54 -4.01
C TYR A 296 -32.91 4.57 -4.29
N GLU A 297 -33.32 3.99 -5.42
CA GLU A 297 -34.70 3.58 -5.68
C GLU A 297 -34.66 2.68 -6.93
N GLU A 298 -35.20 1.47 -6.77
CA GLU A 298 -35.34 0.37 -7.75
C GLU A 298 -34.15 -0.59 -7.96
N ASP A 299 -33.92 -1.47 -6.97
CA ASP A 299 -33.28 -2.77 -7.21
C ASP A 299 -34.35 -3.79 -7.66
N GLY A 300 -34.39 -4.06 -8.97
CA GLY A 300 -35.04 -5.23 -9.55
C GLY A 300 -34.26 -6.50 -9.22
N HIS A 301 -34.97 -7.55 -8.81
CA HIS A 301 -34.43 -8.86 -8.46
C HIS A 301 -33.45 -9.43 -9.49
N VAL A 302 -32.19 -9.61 -9.09
CA VAL A 302 -31.23 -10.48 -9.81
C VAL A 302 -31.00 -11.74 -8.96
N ALA A 303 -31.25 -12.89 -9.59
CA ALA A 303 -31.23 -14.21 -8.99
C ALA A 303 -29.87 -14.58 -8.37
N LYS A 304 -29.93 -15.28 -7.23
CA LYS A 304 -28.77 -15.78 -6.46
C LYS A 304 -28.13 -16.98 -7.16
N GLU A 305 -26.84 -16.89 -7.45
CA GLU A 305 -25.95 -18.06 -7.54
C GLU A 305 -25.19 -18.24 -6.22
N PRO A 306 -24.94 -19.48 -5.77
CA PRO A 306 -24.45 -19.75 -4.42
C PRO A 306 -22.94 -19.47 -4.31
N ARG A 307 -22.57 -18.49 -3.48
CA ARG A 307 -21.16 -18.17 -3.17
C ARG A 307 -20.74 -18.75 -1.82
N LEU A 308 -19.49 -19.21 -1.81
CA LEU A 308 -18.83 -20.03 -0.79
C LEU A 308 -18.81 -19.35 0.59
N VAL A 309 -19.00 -20.19 1.62
CA VAL A 309 -19.19 -19.88 3.06
C VAL A 309 -18.08 -19.01 3.69
N GLU A 310 -16.94 -18.83 3.02
CA GLU A 310 -15.78 -18.11 3.54
C GLU A 310 -15.83 -16.58 3.32
N GLU A 311 -16.49 -16.12 2.23
CA GLU A 311 -16.70 -14.68 1.97
C GLU A 311 -17.66 -14.06 3.00
N VAL A 312 -18.63 -14.85 3.48
CA VAL A 312 -19.61 -14.45 4.50
C VAL A 312 -18.92 -14.14 5.84
N ARG A 313 -17.80 -14.81 6.16
CA ARG A 313 -17.08 -14.59 7.41
C ARG A 313 -16.29 -13.28 7.41
N GLN A 314 -15.66 -12.93 6.28
CA GLN A 314 -14.95 -11.64 6.14
C GLN A 314 -15.92 -10.47 6.01
N ALA A 315 -17.03 -10.63 5.28
CA ALA A 315 -18.09 -9.62 5.20
C ALA A 315 -18.77 -9.39 6.56
N ASN A 316 -18.97 -10.44 7.36
CA ASN A 316 -19.54 -10.30 8.71
C ASN A 316 -18.58 -9.63 9.71
N ILE A 317 -17.26 -9.82 9.58
CA ILE A 317 -16.28 -9.06 10.39
C ILE A 317 -16.32 -7.58 10.00
N ILE A 318 -16.41 -7.26 8.70
CA ILE A 318 -16.52 -5.88 8.20
C ILE A 318 -17.83 -5.24 8.68
N LEU A 319 -18.97 -5.91 8.53
CA LEU A 319 -20.27 -5.41 9.01
C LEU A 319 -20.28 -5.25 10.54
N SER A 320 -19.70 -6.18 11.28
CA SER A 320 -19.65 -6.08 12.74
C SER A 320 -18.74 -4.95 13.22
N LEU A 321 -17.61 -4.69 12.53
CA LEU A 321 -16.71 -3.56 12.84
C LEU A 321 -17.31 -2.21 12.43
N THR A 322 -18.00 -2.13 11.29
CA THR A 322 -18.72 -0.91 10.88
C THR A 322 -19.88 -0.62 11.83
N PHE A 323 -20.63 -1.64 12.28
CA PHE A 323 -21.77 -1.48 13.18
C PHE A 323 -21.34 -1.13 14.62
N LEU A 324 -20.27 -1.73 15.15
CA LEU A 324 -19.69 -1.35 16.45
C LEU A 324 -19.12 0.07 16.44
N PHE A 325 -18.55 0.54 15.33
CA PHE A 325 -18.06 1.92 15.21
C PHE A 325 -19.21 2.93 15.14
N PHE A 326 -20.32 2.63 14.47
CA PHE A 326 -21.51 3.50 14.48
C PHE A 326 -22.20 3.56 15.86
N LEU A 327 -22.25 2.44 16.59
CA LEU A 327 -22.84 2.39 17.93
C LEU A 327 -21.99 3.15 18.96
N ASN A 328 -20.66 3.12 18.86
CA ASN A 328 -19.78 3.83 19.79
C ASN A 328 -19.64 5.34 19.52
N ASN A 329 -20.19 5.87 18.42
CA ASN A 329 -20.19 7.31 18.11
C ASN A 329 -21.58 7.96 18.27
N SER A 330 -22.55 7.24 18.85
CA SER A 330 -23.93 7.73 19.08
C SER A 330 -24.22 8.11 20.55
N PHE A 331 -23.19 8.38 21.36
CA PHE A 331 -23.33 8.92 22.72
C PHE A 331 -22.28 9.98 23.04
#